data_AF-Q1Q0T9-F1
#
_entry.id   AF-Q1Q0T9-F1
#
_cell.length_a   1.000
_cell.length_b   1.000
_cell.length_c   1.000
_cell.angle_alpha   90.00
_cell.angle_beta   90.00
_cell.angle_gamma   90.00
#
_symmetry.space_group_name_H-M   'P 1'
#
loop_
_entity.id
_entity.type
_entity.pdbx_description
1 polymer ?
#
loop_
_entity_poly.entity_id
_entity_poly.type
_entity_poly.pdbx_seq_one_letter_code
_entity_poly.pdbx_strand_id
1 'polypeptide(L)'
;MLRGRVYKSLFGGLVISFCSISFAVSAKAAEPKFVSNAGCKCHMSKGCYEGEEYKERLHSNTWEKRLQGTADEDNPECLKCHATAVGAKIKKKFGDKKYLPNVQCEACHGAGEEYEKVKKNYQGKGKDAFKELLKKDPLLARKAQYDAGLIVAGINGPATVKEQCLQCHWESADAKNKCPKTDKVMDYKEYFKKDDHRDEDDIDLVIKKLSDADKKKWADILPKDDMLYLPYKKKH
;
A
#
# COMPACT_ATOMS: atom_id res chain seq x y z
N MET A 1 58.90 -74.69 21.23
CA MET A 1 58.97 -74.28 19.82
C MET A 1 57.64 -74.57 19.16
N LEU A 2 56.85 -73.55 18.81
CA LEU A 2 55.84 -73.59 17.74
C LEU A 2 55.30 -72.17 17.54
N ARG A 3 55.48 -71.67 16.32
CA ARG A 3 55.11 -70.33 15.84
C ARG A 3 53.60 -70.28 15.57
N GLY A 4 52.91 -69.26 16.10
CA GLY A 4 51.50 -68.97 15.78
C GLY A 4 51.35 -67.53 15.29
N ARG A 5 50.82 -67.39 14.08
CA ARG A 5 50.79 -66.20 13.22
C ARG A 5 49.71 -65.18 13.66
N VAL A 6 50.08 -63.90 13.79
CA VAL A 6 49.15 -62.79 14.06
C VAL A 6 48.46 -62.36 12.77
N TYR A 7 47.13 -62.45 12.71
CA TYR A 7 46.31 -61.80 11.68
C TYR A 7 45.76 -60.48 12.24
N LYS A 8 46.20 -59.35 11.68
CA LYS A 8 45.56 -58.04 11.90
C LYS A 8 44.33 -57.97 11.01
N SER A 9 43.15 -57.96 11.62
CA SER A 9 41.89 -57.68 10.92
C SER A 9 41.70 -56.17 10.82
N LEU A 10 41.64 -55.65 9.59
CA LEU A 10 41.27 -54.27 9.28
C LEU A 10 39.74 -54.14 9.35
N PHE A 11 39.23 -53.50 10.40
CA PHE A 11 37.85 -53.01 10.42
C PHE A 11 37.83 -51.60 9.81
N GLY A 12 37.35 -51.49 8.57
CA GLY A 12 37.00 -50.21 7.95
C GLY A 12 35.66 -49.72 8.50
N GLY A 13 35.70 -48.69 9.35
CA GLY A 13 34.51 -47.99 9.82
C GLY A 13 34.05 -46.95 8.79
N LEU A 14 32.88 -47.17 8.20
CA LEU A 14 32.18 -46.20 7.35
C LEU A 14 31.60 -45.10 8.26
N VAL A 15 32.21 -43.91 8.25
CA VAL A 15 31.66 -42.72 8.92
C VAL A 15 30.52 -42.18 8.06
N ILE A 16 29.28 -42.50 8.40
CA ILE A 16 28.09 -41.87 7.81
C ILE A 16 27.95 -40.50 8.46
N SER A 17 28.52 -39.48 7.80
CA SER A 17 28.33 -38.08 8.16
C SER A 17 26.88 -37.69 7.85
N PHE A 18 26.02 -37.73 8.87
CA PHE A 18 24.69 -37.13 8.83
C PHE A 18 24.84 -35.61 8.72
N CYS A 19 24.93 -35.11 7.48
CA CYS A 19 24.84 -33.70 7.19
C CYS A 19 23.38 -33.29 7.40
N SER A 20 23.05 -32.81 8.60
CA SER A 20 21.74 -32.28 8.95
C SER A 20 21.44 -31.05 8.09
N ILE A 21 20.73 -31.26 6.98
CA ILE A 21 20.20 -30.17 6.17
C ILE A 21 19.05 -29.55 6.97
N SER A 22 19.36 -28.53 7.76
CA SER A 22 18.37 -27.67 8.38
C SER A 22 17.66 -26.87 7.30
N PHE A 23 16.50 -27.35 6.83
CA PHE A 23 15.58 -26.55 6.03
C PHE A 23 15.03 -25.42 6.90
N ALA A 24 15.62 -24.23 6.78
CA ALA A 24 15.03 -23.01 7.32
C ALA A 24 13.76 -22.70 6.52
N VAL A 25 12.60 -23.05 7.08
CA VAL A 25 11.31 -22.59 6.55
C VAL A 25 11.19 -21.11 6.89
N SER A 26 11.52 -20.25 5.94
CA SER A 26 11.21 -18.82 6.04
C SER A 26 9.69 -18.68 6.06
N ALA A 27 9.12 -18.43 7.24
CA ALA A 27 7.71 -18.08 7.36
C ALA A 27 7.47 -16.78 6.57
N LYS A 28 6.78 -16.88 5.43
CA LYS A 28 6.27 -15.69 4.74
C LYS A 28 5.36 -14.95 5.71
N ALA A 29 5.69 -13.68 6.00
CA ALA A 29 4.80 -12.80 6.73
C ALA A 29 3.42 -12.80 6.05
N ALA A 30 2.36 -12.88 6.85
CA ALA A 30 1.01 -12.84 6.31
C ALA A 30 0.77 -11.48 5.63
N GLU A 31 0.19 -11.50 4.43
CA GLU A 31 -0.17 -10.28 3.71
C GLU A 31 -1.09 -9.38 4.58
N PRO A 32 -0.81 -8.06 4.67
CA PRO A 32 -1.63 -7.11 5.41
C PRO A 32 -3.07 -7.10 4.91
N LYS A 33 -4.02 -6.98 5.84
CA LYS A 33 -5.45 -6.94 5.50
C LYS A 33 -5.94 -5.53 5.18
N PHE A 34 -6.92 -5.46 4.29
CA PHE A 34 -7.67 -4.25 4.02
C PHE A 34 -8.60 -3.91 5.19
N VAL A 35 -8.69 -2.62 5.51
CA VAL A 35 -9.45 -2.07 6.63
C VAL A 35 -10.56 -1.11 6.23
N SER A 36 -10.85 -0.99 4.93
CA SER A 36 -11.84 -0.09 4.33
C SER A 36 -11.57 1.39 4.65
N ASN A 37 -12.31 2.30 4.00
CA ASN A 37 -12.36 3.72 4.34
C ASN A 37 -12.66 3.98 5.84
N ALA A 38 -13.28 3.01 6.55
CA ALA A 38 -13.46 3.08 8.00
C ALA A 38 -12.13 3.16 8.78
N GLY A 39 -11.03 2.58 8.26
CA GLY A 39 -9.68 2.73 8.81
C GLY A 39 -9.05 4.11 8.58
N CYS A 40 -9.59 4.86 7.61
CA CYS A 40 -9.13 6.16 7.14
C CYS A 40 -10.00 7.33 7.65
N LYS A 41 -10.84 7.09 8.68
CA LYS A 41 -11.82 8.07 9.18
C LYS A 41 -11.26 9.46 9.53
N CYS A 42 -9.98 9.55 9.87
CA CYS A 42 -9.28 10.80 10.13
C CYS A 42 -9.29 11.72 8.90
N HIS A 43 -9.17 11.15 7.71
CA HIS A 43 -9.18 11.88 6.44
C HIS A 43 -10.58 11.94 5.81
N MET A 44 -11.52 11.10 6.26
CA MET A 44 -12.91 11.09 5.76
C MET A 44 -13.84 12.08 6.49
N SER A 45 -13.35 12.73 7.53
CA SER A 45 -14.10 13.67 8.38
C SER A 45 -14.36 14.99 7.66
N LYS A 46 -15.38 15.73 8.10
CA LYS A 46 -15.71 17.04 7.51
C LYS A 46 -14.54 18.01 7.69
N GLY A 47 -14.18 18.73 6.63
CA GLY A 47 -13.04 19.64 6.60
C GLY A 47 -11.69 18.98 6.36
N CYS A 48 -11.64 17.66 6.13
CA CYS A 48 -10.45 16.99 5.64
C CYS A 48 -10.50 16.91 4.12
N TYR A 49 -9.51 17.51 3.47
CA TYR A 49 -9.46 17.67 2.02
C TYR A 49 -9.56 16.34 1.29
N GLU A 50 -8.77 15.35 1.70
CA GLU A 50 -8.65 14.07 0.98
C GLU A 50 -9.99 13.31 0.96
N GLY A 51 -10.74 13.35 2.05
CA GLY A 51 -12.04 12.70 2.13
C GLY A 51 -13.17 13.48 1.46
N GLU A 52 -13.07 14.80 1.35
CA GLU A 52 -14.03 15.62 0.59
C GLU A 52 -13.80 15.44 -0.90
N GLU A 53 -12.54 15.55 -1.34
CA GLU A 53 -12.08 15.30 -2.71
C GLU A 53 -12.49 13.91 -3.19
N TYR A 54 -12.19 12.87 -2.40
CA TYR A 54 -12.52 11.49 -2.73
C TYR A 54 -14.02 11.31 -3.03
N LYS A 55 -14.90 11.94 -2.23
CA LYS A 55 -16.37 11.85 -2.39
C LYS A 55 -16.85 12.50 -3.68
N GLU A 56 -16.14 13.48 -4.21
CA GLU A 56 -16.45 14.12 -5.48
C GLU A 56 -16.00 13.28 -6.69
N ARG A 57 -15.01 12.41 -6.50
CA ARG A 57 -14.52 11.54 -7.59
C ARG A 57 -15.44 10.37 -7.86
N LEU A 58 -15.45 9.94 -9.12
CA LEU A 58 -16.21 8.78 -9.57
C LEU A 58 -15.78 7.50 -8.83
N HIS A 59 -14.50 7.41 -8.44
CA HIS A 59 -13.95 6.28 -7.67
C HIS A 59 -14.77 5.96 -6.42
N SER A 60 -15.33 6.97 -5.74
CA SER A 60 -16.11 6.77 -4.52
C SER A 60 -17.46 6.08 -4.71
N ASN A 61 -17.93 5.95 -5.94
CA ASN A 61 -19.27 5.43 -6.26
C ASN A 61 -19.28 4.51 -7.51
N THR A 62 -18.13 3.98 -7.90
CA THR A 62 -17.97 3.13 -9.10
C THR A 62 -18.78 1.85 -9.06
N TRP A 63 -18.82 1.13 -7.94
CA TRP A 63 -19.60 -0.10 -7.81
C TRP A 63 -21.08 0.23 -7.66
N GLU A 64 -21.39 1.12 -6.71
CA GLU A 64 -22.78 1.48 -6.37
C GLU A 64 -23.55 2.04 -7.57
N LYS A 65 -22.93 2.91 -8.38
CA LYS A 65 -23.63 3.51 -9.53
C LYS A 65 -23.58 2.69 -10.82
N ARG A 66 -22.73 1.68 -10.93
CA ARG A 66 -22.50 0.96 -12.20
C ARG A 66 -22.82 -0.52 -12.15
N LEU A 67 -22.63 -1.16 -11.01
CA LEU A 67 -22.72 -2.61 -10.88
C LEU A 67 -23.86 -3.06 -9.97
N GLN A 68 -24.16 -2.30 -8.91
CA GLN A 68 -25.22 -2.65 -7.96
C GLN A 68 -26.58 -2.81 -8.65
N GLY A 69 -27.24 -3.95 -8.41
CA GLY A 69 -28.53 -4.31 -9.01
C GLY A 69 -28.44 -4.75 -10.48
N THR A 70 -27.24 -4.93 -11.03
CA THR A 70 -27.03 -5.40 -12.41
C THR A 70 -26.51 -6.84 -12.43
N ALA A 71 -26.52 -7.48 -13.61
CA ALA A 71 -25.94 -8.81 -13.79
C ALA A 71 -24.42 -8.86 -13.53
N ASP A 72 -23.74 -7.71 -13.48
CA ASP A 72 -22.30 -7.62 -13.25
C ASP A 72 -21.91 -7.30 -11.80
N GLU A 73 -22.89 -7.24 -10.88
CA GLU A 73 -22.68 -6.88 -9.47
C GLU A 73 -21.54 -7.70 -8.82
N ASP A 74 -21.50 -9.00 -9.13
CA ASP A 74 -20.54 -9.97 -8.63
C ASP A 74 -19.54 -10.47 -9.69
N ASN A 75 -19.55 -9.87 -10.90
CA ASN A 75 -18.69 -10.33 -12.00
C ASN A 75 -17.21 -9.98 -11.70
N PRO A 76 -16.31 -10.98 -11.56
CA PRO A 76 -14.90 -10.71 -11.23
C PRO A 76 -14.19 -9.80 -12.22
N GLU A 77 -14.56 -9.85 -13.52
CA GLU A 77 -14.00 -8.99 -14.56
C GLU A 77 -14.38 -7.51 -14.39
N CYS A 78 -15.51 -7.24 -13.74
CA CYS A 78 -15.97 -5.89 -13.42
C CYS A 78 -15.46 -5.42 -12.05
N LEU A 79 -15.48 -6.33 -11.06
CA LEU A 79 -15.04 -6.04 -9.70
C LEU A 79 -13.58 -5.59 -9.64
N LYS A 80 -12.70 -6.11 -10.51
CA LYS A 80 -11.27 -5.73 -10.55
C LYS A 80 -11.02 -4.23 -10.68
N CYS A 81 -11.96 -3.48 -11.28
CA CYS A 81 -11.86 -2.02 -11.45
C CYS A 81 -12.88 -1.23 -10.63
N HIS A 82 -13.99 -1.84 -10.23
CA HIS A 82 -15.09 -1.15 -9.57
C HIS A 82 -15.14 -1.39 -8.05
N ALA A 83 -14.33 -2.30 -7.52
CA ALA A 83 -14.26 -2.62 -6.11
C ALA A 83 -12.80 -2.65 -5.61
N THR A 84 -12.63 -2.58 -4.30
CA THR A 84 -11.33 -2.68 -3.63
C THR A 84 -11.19 -4.04 -2.96
N ALA A 85 -9.95 -4.50 -2.80
CA ALA A 85 -9.61 -5.75 -2.11
C ALA A 85 -10.20 -7.02 -2.74
N VAL A 86 -10.49 -7.00 -4.05
CA VAL A 86 -10.92 -8.20 -4.79
C VAL A 86 -9.81 -9.24 -4.77
N GLY A 87 -10.08 -10.42 -4.19
CA GLY A 87 -9.08 -11.49 -4.04
C GLY A 87 -8.06 -11.25 -2.91
N ALA A 88 -8.17 -10.15 -2.17
CA ALA A 88 -7.31 -9.84 -1.03
C ALA A 88 -8.00 -10.14 0.30
N LYS A 89 -7.21 -10.19 1.38
CA LYS A 89 -7.76 -10.40 2.73
C LYS A 89 -8.34 -9.11 3.28
N ILE A 90 -9.60 -9.17 3.71
CA ILE A 90 -10.28 -8.07 4.41
C ILE A 90 -10.33 -8.39 5.91
N LYS A 91 -10.19 -7.36 6.76
CA LYS A 91 -10.25 -7.56 8.21
C LYS A 91 -11.63 -8.06 8.63
N LYS A 92 -11.67 -9.17 9.41
CA LYS A 92 -12.90 -9.85 9.85
C LYS A 92 -13.99 -8.95 10.46
N LYS A 93 -13.63 -7.79 11.03
CA LYS A 93 -14.59 -6.80 11.54
C LYS A 93 -15.55 -6.26 10.47
N PHE A 94 -15.25 -6.48 9.19
CA PHE A 94 -16.10 -6.15 8.06
C PHE A 94 -16.90 -7.35 7.51
N GLY A 95 -16.94 -8.47 8.24
CA GLY A 95 -17.59 -9.71 7.83
C GLY A 95 -16.75 -10.53 6.83
N ASP A 96 -17.36 -11.56 6.26
CA ASP A 96 -16.75 -12.43 5.24
C ASP A 96 -16.87 -11.84 3.83
N LYS A 97 -16.68 -10.52 3.72
CA LYS A 97 -16.73 -9.80 2.45
C LYS A 97 -15.64 -10.31 1.51
N LYS A 98 -16.01 -10.52 0.25
CA LYS A 98 -15.10 -10.90 -0.84
C LYS A 98 -14.41 -9.70 -1.49
N TYR A 99 -14.99 -8.52 -1.32
CA TYR A 99 -14.51 -7.23 -1.81
C TYR A 99 -15.12 -6.09 -0.98
N LEU A 100 -14.57 -4.89 -1.13
CA LEU A 100 -15.11 -3.65 -0.59
C LEU A 100 -15.72 -2.85 -1.75
N PRO A 101 -16.98 -2.39 -1.66
CA PRO A 101 -17.61 -1.68 -2.76
C PRO A 101 -16.90 -0.34 -3.02
N ASN A 102 -16.87 0.02 -4.30
CA ASN A 102 -16.19 1.19 -4.87
C ASN A 102 -14.65 1.07 -4.83
N VAL A 103 -13.99 2.00 -5.54
CA VAL A 103 -12.53 2.16 -5.46
C VAL A 103 -12.26 3.02 -4.23
N GLN A 104 -11.92 2.37 -3.11
CA GLN A 104 -11.69 2.96 -1.79
C GLN A 104 -10.25 3.48 -1.64
N CYS A 105 -9.97 4.19 -0.53
CA CYS A 105 -8.64 4.79 -0.28
C CYS A 105 -7.51 3.76 -0.44
N GLU A 106 -7.73 2.52 0.00
CA GLU A 106 -6.71 1.46 0.00
C GLU A 106 -6.40 0.91 -1.40
N ALA A 107 -7.19 1.23 -2.43
CA ALA A 107 -6.83 0.92 -3.82
C ALA A 107 -5.60 1.74 -4.27
N CYS A 108 -5.42 2.95 -3.72
CA CYS A 108 -4.27 3.80 -3.99
C CYS A 108 -3.25 3.82 -2.83
N HIS A 109 -3.69 3.67 -1.58
CA HIS A 109 -2.80 3.77 -0.42
C HIS A 109 -2.31 2.42 0.11
N GLY A 110 -2.78 1.30 -0.46
CA GLY A 110 -2.47 -0.04 0.01
C GLY A 110 -3.27 -0.43 1.27
N ALA A 111 -3.07 -1.68 1.71
CA ALA A 111 -3.78 -2.26 2.84
C ALA A 111 -3.37 -1.62 4.18
N GLY A 112 -4.35 -1.09 4.92
CA GLY A 112 -4.10 -0.28 6.11
C GLY A 112 -3.95 -1.02 7.43
N GLU A 113 -3.93 -2.36 7.46
CA GLU A 113 -3.86 -3.12 8.72
C GLU A 113 -2.62 -2.81 9.56
N GLU A 114 -1.44 -2.77 8.94
CA GLU A 114 -0.19 -2.49 9.68
C GLU A 114 -0.17 -1.05 10.19
N TYR A 115 -0.60 -0.08 9.37
CA TYR A 115 -0.72 1.30 9.82
C TYR A 115 -1.77 1.45 10.94
N GLU A 116 -2.89 0.71 10.90
CA GLU A 116 -3.86 0.68 11.99
C GLU A 116 -3.22 0.20 13.30
N LYS A 117 -2.27 -0.75 13.26
CA LYS A 117 -1.52 -1.19 14.46
C LYS A 117 -0.57 -0.09 14.94
N VAL A 118 0.19 0.54 14.04
CA VAL A 118 1.09 1.66 14.35
C VAL A 118 0.34 2.79 15.05
N LYS A 119 -0.82 3.22 14.50
CA LYS A 119 -1.66 4.26 15.12
C LYS A 119 -2.18 3.89 16.50
N LYS A 120 -2.45 2.61 16.76
CA LYS A 120 -3.03 2.15 18.04
C LYS A 120 -1.97 1.94 19.11
N ASN A 121 -0.74 1.61 18.72
CA ASN A 121 0.31 1.26 19.66
C ASN A 121 1.72 1.60 19.14
N TYR A 122 1.95 2.88 18.88
CA TYR A 122 3.24 3.34 18.37
C TYR A 122 4.35 3.04 19.38
N GLN A 123 5.31 2.18 18.99
CA GLN A 123 6.43 1.75 19.84
C GLN A 123 6.01 1.20 21.22
N GLY A 124 4.83 0.57 21.33
CA GLY A 124 4.35 0.03 22.60
C GLY A 124 3.77 1.06 23.58
N LYS A 125 3.65 2.34 23.17
CA LYS A 125 3.22 3.46 24.03
C LYS A 125 1.76 3.87 23.83
N GLY A 126 0.97 3.04 23.14
CA GLY A 126 -0.43 3.31 22.86
C GLY A 126 -0.69 4.38 21.81
N LYS A 127 -1.97 4.74 21.64
CA LYS A 127 -2.46 5.62 20.57
C LYS A 127 -2.06 7.08 20.72
N ASP A 128 -1.91 7.55 21.95
CA ASP A 128 -1.64 8.97 22.22
C ASP A 128 -0.18 9.32 21.89
N ALA A 129 0.75 8.35 21.97
CA ALA A 129 2.11 8.51 21.48
C ALA A 129 2.18 8.84 19.98
N PHE A 130 1.35 8.19 19.14
CA PHE A 130 1.32 8.52 17.72
C PHE A 130 0.72 9.91 17.46
N LYS A 131 -0.31 10.31 18.20
CA LYS A 131 -0.87 11.67 18.10
C LYS A 131 0.12 12.74 18.52
N GLU A 132 0.92 12.48 19.55
CA GLU A 132 2.00 13.38 19.93
C GLU A 132 3.10 13.44 18.86
N LEU A 133 3.46 12.30 18.28
CA LEU A 133 4.43 12.23 17.19
C LEU A 133 4.00 13.10 16.01
N LEU A 134 2.74 13.01 15.58
CA LEU A 134 2.19 13.84 14.50
C LEU A 134 2.40 15.34 14.72
N LYS A 135 2.36 15.80 15.99
CA LYS A 135 2.56 17.22 16.33
C LYS A 135 4.04 17.59 16.47
N LYS A 136 4.85 16.70 17.04
CA LYS A 136 6.25 16.98 17.42
C LYS A 136 7.22 16.74 16.27
N ASP A 137 7.01 15.68 15.50
CA ASP A 137 7.87 15.25 14.40
C ASP A 137 7.01 14.60 13.29
N PRO A 138 6.34 15.43 12.47
CA PRO A 138 5.47 14.95 11.41
C PRO A 138 6.22 14.19 10.31
N LEU A 139 7.52 14.43 10.11
CA LEU A 139 8.36 13.65 9.18
C LEU A 139 8.57 12.24 9.69
N LEU A 140 8.86 12.06 10.99
CA LEU A 140 8.94 10.73 11.58
C LEU A 140 7.58 10.02 11.57
N ALA A 141 6.48 10.74 11.79
CA ALA A 141 5.13 10.16 11.66
C ALA A 141 4.85 9.69 10.22
N ARG A 142 5.23 10.49 9.22
CA ARG A 142 5.16 10.14 7.80
C ARG A 142 6.02 8.94 7.45
N LYS A 143 7.25 8.86 7.99
CA LYS A 143 8.08 7.66 7.85
C LYS A 143 7.40 6.42 8.44
N ALA A 144 6.80 6.53 9.62
CA ALA A 144 6.12 5.41 10.25
C ALA A 144 4.90 4.91 9.44
N GLN A 145 4.22 5.79 8.70
CA GLN A 145 3.17 5.42 7.74
C GLN A 145 3.74 4.63 6.56
N TYR A 146 4.82 5.14 5.96
CA TYR A 146 5.50 4.52 4.83
C TYR A 146 6.10 3.16 5.20
N ASP A 147 6.79 3.07 6.34
CA ASP A 147 7.38 1.83 6.86
C ASP A 147 6.31 0.77 7.20
N ALA A 148 5.07 1.20 7.48
CA ALA A 148 3.93 0.30 7.67
C ALA A 148 3.36 -0.22 6.33
N GLY A 149 3.98 0.10 5.20
CA GLY A 149 3.60 -0.40 3.88
C GLY A 149 2.50 0.42 3.18
N LEU A 150 2.16 1.61 3.69
CA LEU A 150 1.28 2.51 2.96
C LEU A 150 2.00 3.15 1.78
N ILE A 151 1.25 3.33 0.70
CA ILE A 151 1.67 4.16 -0.42
C ILE A 151 1.29 5.61 -0.08
N VAL A 152 2.30 6.45 0.06
CA VAL A 152 2.15 7.83 0.53
C VAL A 152 2.45 8.78 -0.63
N ALA A 153 1.48 9.62 -0.96
CA ALA A 153 1.60 10.62 -2.02
C ALA A 153 2.87 11.45 -1.82
N GLY A 154 3.66 11.61 -2.87
CA GLY A 154 4.97 12.26 -2.83
C GLY A 154 6.13 11.31 -2.55
N ILE A 155 6.02 10.39 -1.59
CA ILE A 155 7.14 9.44 -1.31
C ILE A 155 7.28 8.43 -2.46
N ASN A 156 6.14 7.87 -2.85
CA ASN A 156 6.01 7.03 -4.00
C ASN A 156 5.94 7.97 -5.22
N GLY A 157 7.01 8.00 -6.02
CA GLY A 157 7.14 8.92 -7.14
C GLY A 157 6.13 8.63 -8.27
N PRO A 158 6.16 9.44 -9.35
CA PRO A 158 5.15 9.39 -10.42
C PRO A 158 5.01 8.02 -11.09
N ALA A 159 6.09 7.24 -11.16
CA ALA A 159 6.05 5.90 -11.73
C ALA A 159 5.15 4.96 -10.92
N THR A 160 5.27 4.95 -9.59
CA THR A 160 4.40 4.15 -8.72
C THR A 160 2.96 4.60 -8.82
N VAL A 161 2.70 5.91 -8.87
CA VAL A 161 1.33 6.42 -9.01
C VAL A 161 0.73 6.01 -10.35
N LYS A 162 1.50 6.11 -11.44
CA LYS A 162 1.08 5.64 -12.76
C LYS A 162 0.73 4.15 -12.75
N GLU A 163 1.56 3.31 -12.14
CA GLU A 163 1.30 1.87 -12.04
C GLU A 163 -0.04 1.57 -11.36
N GLN A 164 -0.43 2.36 -10.34
CA GLN A 164 -1.73 2.21 -9.68
C GLN A 164 -2.89 2.56 -10.60
N CYS A 165 -2.79 3.68 -11.32
CA CYS A 165 -3.80 4.07 -12.29
C CYS A 165 -3.99 2.98 -13.35
N LEU A 166 -2.89 2.39 -13.82
CA LEU A 166 -2.89 1.37 -14.87
C LEU A 166 -3.39 -0.02 -14.43
N GLN A 167 -3.71 -0.21 -13.14
CA GLN A 167 -4.41 -1.42 -12.70
C GLN A 167 -5.84 -1.49 -13.25
N CYS A 168 -6.46 -0.33 -13.46
CA CYS A 168 -7.84 -0.20 -13.90
C CYS A 168 -8.00 0.54 -15.23
N HIS A 169 -7.04 1.39 -15.58
CA HIS A 169 -7.05 2.21 -16.77
C HIS A 169 -5.98 1.77 -17.77
N TRP A 170 -6.12 2.20 -19.02
CA TRP A 170 -5.20 1.84 -20.10
C TRP A 170 -4.91 3.04 -20.98
N GLU A 171 -3.69 3.08 -21.51
CA GLU A 171 -3.20 4.12 -22.42
C GLU A 171 -3.31 3.72 -23.90
N SER A 172 -3.80 2.52 -24.20
CA SER A 172 -4.00 2.05 -25.57
C SER A 172 -5.29 1.25 -25.75
N ALA A 173 -5.95 1.43 -26.90
CA ALA A 173 -7.24 0.79 -27.21
C ALA A 173 -7.15 -0.74 -27.40
N ASP A 174 -5.95 -1.27 -27.62
CA ASP A 174 -5.62 -2.68 -27.77
C ASP A 174 -5.12 -3.34 -26.46
N ALA A 175 -5.14 -2.62 -25.34
CA ALA A 175 -4.69 -3.14 -24.05
C ALA A 175 -5.44 -4.43 -23.67
N LYS A 176 -4.69 -5.50 -23.41
CA LYS A 176 -5.23 -6.84 -23.14
C LYS A 176 -6.13 -6.90 -21.89
N ASN A 177 -5.87 -6.04 -20.91
CA ASN A 177 -6.61 -5.95 -19.65
C ASN A 177 -7.69 -4.86 -19.65
N LYS A 178 -8.06 -4.29 -20.81
CA LYS A 178 -9.06 -3.23 -20.89
C LYS A 178 -10.45 -3.69 -20.43
N CYS A 179 -11.31 -2.72 -20.12
CA CYS A 179 -12.70 -3.00 -19.78
C CYS A 179 -13.44 -3.58 -21.00
N PRO A 180 -14.22 -4.66 -20.83
CA PRO A 180 -15.01 -5.23 -21.92
C PRO A 180 -16.21 -4.35 -22.32
N LYS A 181 -16.51 -3.29 -21.57
CA LYS A 181 -17.69 -2.42 -21.76
C LYS A 181 -17.34 -0.98 -22.12
N THR A 182 -16.07 -0.64 -22.36
CA THR A 182 -15.71 0.69 -22.83
C THR A 182 -14.39 0.69 -23.59
N ASP A 183 -14.33 1.49 -24.65
CA ASP A 183 -13.10 1.75 -25.42
C ASP A 183 -12.39 3.03 -24.98
N LYS A 184 -12.79 3.63 -23.84
CA LYS A 184 -12.17 4.86 -23.33
C LYS A 184 -10.72 4.60 -22.92
N VAL A 185 -9.80 5.23 -23.63
CA VAL A 185 -8.38 5.28 -23.28
C VAL A 185 -8.14 6.47 -22.35
N MET A 186 -7.32 6.26 -21.31
CA MET A 186 -6.86 7.33 -20.43
C MET A 186 -5.46 7.77 -20.86
N ASP A 187 -5.28 9.06 -21.10
CA ASP A 187 -3.95 9.67 -21.12
C ASP A 187 -3.54 9.99 -19.68
N TYR A 188 -2.55 9.26 -19.15
CA TYR A 188 -2.08 9.46 -17.78
C TYR A 188 -1.61 10.90 -17.54
N LYS A 189 -0.88 11.52 -18.46
CA LYS A 189 -0.35 12.86 -18.26
C LYS A 189 -1.48 13.89 -18.17
N GLU A 190 -2.50 13.75 -18.99
CA GLU A 190 -3.66 14.64 -18.97
C GLU A 190 -4.55 14.42 -17.75
N TYR A 191 -4.74 13.17 -17.33
CA TYR A 191 -5.51 12.85 -16.14
C TYR A 191 -4.79 13.28 -14.87
N PHE A 192 -3.50 12.99 -14.75
CA PHE A 192 -2.69 13.36 -13.59
C PHE A 192 -2.64 14.88 -13.38
N LYS A 193 -2.63 15.68 -14.46
CA LYS A 193 -2.77 17.15 -14.37
C LYS A 193 -4.13 17.61 -13.82
N LYS A 194 -5.19 16.84 -14.05
CA LYS A 194 -6.56 17.14 -13.58
C LYS A 194 -6.82 16.60 -12.19
N ASP A 195 -6.06 15.59 -11.80
CA ASP A 195 -6.08 15.01 -10.47
C ASP A 195 -5.23 15.88 -9.54
N ASP A 196 -5.82 17.03 -9.20
CA ASP A 196 -5.25 17.94 -8.23
C ASP A 196 -5.32 17.29 -6.83
N HIS A 197 -4.25 16.60 -6.45
CA HIS A 197 -4.03 16.09 -5.09
C HIS A 197 -3.19 17.07 -4.27
N ARG A 198 -3.12 18.34 -4.67
CA ARG A 198 -2.32 19.35 -3.97
C ARG A 198 -3.21 19.98 -2.92
N ASP A 199 -3.25 19.40 -1.73
CA ASP A 199 -3.42 20.21 -0.52
C ASP A 199 -2.06 20.76 -0.11
N GLU A 200 -2.05 21.93 0.53
CA GLU A 200 -0.90 22.30 1.38
C GLU A 200 -1.26 21.80 2.77
N ASP A 201 -0.68 20.67 3.16
CA ASP A 201 -0.87 20.13 4.49
C ASP A 201 0.27 20.59 5.44
N ASP A 202 0.17 20.20 6.71
CA ASP A 202 1.18 20.54 7.70
C ASP A 202 2.58 19.95 7.36
N ILE A 203 2.66 18.82 6.62
CA ILE A 203 3.95 18.26 6.23
C ILE A 203 4.62 19.11 5.16
N ASP A 204 3.87 19.70 4.22
CA ASP A 204 4.42 20.55 3.19
C ASP A 204 5.07 21.80 3.79
N LEU A 205 4.42 22.39 4.79
CA LEU A 205 4.94 23.52 5.55
C LEU A 205 6.22 23.18 6.32
N VAL A 206 6.33 21.94 6.82
CA VAL A 206 7.53 21.45 7.50
C VAL A 206 8.66 21.22 6.48
N ILE A 207 8.38 20.58 5.35
CA ILE A 207 9.35 20.27 4.30
C ILE A 207 9.97 21.57 3.75
N LYS A 208 9.17 22.61 3.53
CA LYS A 208 9.64 23.93 3.05
C LYS A 208 10.67 24.59 3.98
N LYS A 209 10.66 24.25 5.27
CA LYS A 209 11.53 24.85 6.30
C LYS A 209 12.75 23.99 6.64
N LEU A 210 12.94 22.85 5.99
CA LEU A 210 14.06 21.96 6.30
C LEU A 210 15.40 22.58 5.95
N SER A 211 16.36 22.43 6.86
CA SER A 211 17.77 22.68 6.57
C SER A 211 18.29 21.67 5.54
N ASP A 212 19.39 21.96 4.86
CA ASP A 212 19.98 21.01 3.91
C ASP A 212 20.46 19.71 4.59
N ALA A 213 20.88 19.80 5.85
CA ALA A 213 21.20 18.65 6.67
C ALA A 213 19.95 17.77 6.93
N ASP A 214 18.81 18.38 7.25
CA ASP A 214 17.56 17.64 7.44
C ASP A 214 17.02 17.07 6.15
N LYS A 215 17.14 17.79 5.02
CA LYS A 215 16.78 17.24 3.70
C LYS A 215 17.57 15.98 3.39
N LYS A 216 18.88 15.98 3.68
CA LYS A 216 19.74 14.79 3.50
C LYS A 216 19.32 13.65 4.43
N LYS A 217 18.98 13.96 5.69
CA LYS A 217 18.49 12.97 6.67
C LYS A 217 17.18 12.30 6.23
N TRP A 218 16.27 13.06 5.64
CA TRP A 218 14.91 12.60 5.30
C TRP A 218 14.69 12.28 3.82
N ALA A 219 15.76 12.22 3.02
CA ALA A 219 15.69 12.11 1.56
C ALA A 219 14.76 10.99 1.05
N ASP A 220 14.66 9.86 1.75
CA ASP A 220 13.85 8.71 1.35
C ASP A 220 12.33 8.95 1.46
N ILE A 221 11.90 9.88 2.30
CA ILE A 221 10.49 10.19 2.58
C ILE A 221 10.07 11.58 2.09
N LEU A 222 10.99 12.33 1.49
CA LEU A 222 10.66 13.60 0.85
C LEU A 222 9.95 13.36 -0.49
N PRO A 223 9.07 14.27 -0.92
CA PRO A 223 8.39 14.13 -2.18
C PRO A 223 9.37 14.01 -3.36
N LYS A 224 9.09 13.11 -4.29
CA LYS A 224 9.92 12.84 -5.48
C LYS A 224 9.33 13.43 -6.77
N ASP A 225 8.22 14.15 -6.65
CA ASP A 225 7.49 14.74 -7.78
C ASP A 225 7.40 16.26 -7.65
N ASP A 226 7.97 16.95 -8.63
CA ASP A 226 7.92 18.41 -8.81
C ASP A 226 6.48 18.94 -8.88
N MET A 227 5.50 18.16 -9.37
CA MET A 227 4.10 18.59 -9.42
C MET A 227 3.44 18.74 -8.04
N LEU A 228 3.86 17.94 -7.05
CA LEU A 228 3.38 18.08 -5.68
C LEU A 228 4.01 19.27 -4.95
N TYR A 229 5.11 19.82 -5.48
CA TYR A 229 5.75 21.02 -4.94
C TYR A 229 5.15 22.33 -5.48
N LEU A 230 4.24 22.27 -6.46
CA LEU A 230 3.58 23.45 -7.00
C LEU A 230 2.39 23.87 -6.09
N PRO A 231 2.26 25.16 -5.75
CA PRO A 231 1.18 25.61 -4.87
C PRO A 231 -0.20 25.23 -5.42
N TYR A 232 -1.09 24.83 -4.51
CA TYR A 232 -2.50 24.57 -4.78
C TYR A 232 -3.10 25.72 -5.59
N LYS A 233 -3.66 25.42 -6.77
CA LYS A 233 -4.55 26.37 -7.43
C LYS A 233 -5.90 26.21 -6.77
N LYS A 234 -6.23 27.12 -5.84
CA LYS A 234 -7.61 27.27 -5.35
C LYS A 234 -8.56 27.23 -6.54
N LYS A 235 -9.40 26.21 -6.61
CA LYS A 235 -10.55 26.22 -7.51
C LYS A 235 -11.40 27.44 -7.10
N HIS A 236 -11.58 28.35 -8.05
CA HIS A 236 -12.48 29.50 -7.93
C HIS A 236 -13.93 29.03 -7.91
#